data_AF-A0A444MQ72-F1
#
_entry.id   AF-A0A444MQ72-F1
#
_cell.length_a   1.000
_cell.length_b   1.000
_cell.length_c   1.000
_cell.angle_alpha   90.00
_cell.angle_beta   90.00
_cell.angle_gamma   90.00
#
_symmetry.space_group_name_H-M   'P 1'
#
loop_
_entity.id
_entity.type
_entity.pdbx_description
1 polymer ?
#
loop_
_entity_poly.entity_id
_entity_poly.type
_entity_poly.pdbx_seq_one_letter_code
_entity_poly.pdbx_strand_id
1 'polypeptide(L)'
;MDIVYISNQIKHDILTICGKPATKAYNLLTETPLHAMGYDDDGELCRKLENKLQMVAEEYKTGRSISYGAISKNFTVRQCIELVIV
;
A
#
# COMPACT_ATOMS: atom_id res chain seq x y z
N MET A 1 0.60 1.87 -18.97
CA MET A 1 1.82 2.53 -18.44
C MET A 1 1.63 2.86 -16.96
N ASP A 2 0.39 3.03 -16.51
CA ASP A 2 0.02 3.47 -15.16
C ASP A 2 0.25 2.43 -14.05
N ILE A 3 0.10 1.14 -14.34
CA ILE A 3 0.20 0.06 -13.32
C ILE A 3 1.57 0.04 -12.63
N VAL A 4 2.66 0.23 -13.38
CA VAL A 4 4.03 0.27 -12.80
C VAL A 4 4.21 1.49 -11.91
N TYR A 5 3.63 2.62 -12.29
CA TYR A 5 3.70 3.86 -11.53
C TYR A 5 2.86 3.77 -10.25
N ILE A 6 1.62 3.30 -10.34
CA ILE A 6 0.75 3.01 -9.20
C ILE A 6 1.43 2.01 -8.25
N SER A 7 2.00 0.92 -8.77
CA SER A 7 2.71 -0.06 -7.95
C SER A 7 3.88 0.56 -7.18
N ASN A 8 4.69 1.40 -7.83
CA ASN A 8 5.81 2.07 -7.18
C ASN A 8 5.35 3.11 -6.14
N GLN A 9 4.28 3.85 -6.40
CA GLN A 9 3.70 4.79 -5.44
C GLN A 9 3.16 4.06 -4.21
N ILE A 10 2.46 2.95 -4.39
CA ILE A 10 1.97 2.11 -3.28
C ILE A 10 3.14 1.58 -2.44
N LYS A 11 4.20 1.08 -3.08
CA LYS A 11 5.41 0.65 -2.37
C LYS A 11 6.06 1.80 -1.59
N HIS A 12 6.09 3.00 -2.16
CA HIS A 12 6.61 4.20 -1.53
C HIS A 12 5.78 4.61 -0.30
N ASP A 13 4.45 4.58 -0.42
CA ASP A 13 3.52 4.92 0.66
C ASP A 13 3.62 3.91 1.81
N ILE A 14 3.71 2.61 1.50
CA ILE A 14 3.89 1.56 2.52
C ILE A 14 5.14 1.83 3.36
N LEU A 15 6.26 2.17 2.71
CA LEU A 15 7.53 2.49 3.37
C LEU A 15 7.45 3.78 4.18
N THR A 16 6.84 4.81 3.61
CA THR A 16 6.72 6.13 4.24
C THR A 16 5.87 6.06 5.50
N ILE A 17 4.75 5.34 5.46
CA ILE A 17 3.82 5.19 6.60
C ILE A 17 4.49 4.46 7.76
N CYS A 18 5.28 3.41 7.50
CA CYS A 18 6.02 2.71 8.56
C CYS A 18 7.38 3.35 8.91
N GLY A 19 7.63 4.58 8.46
CA GLY A 19 8.84 5.35 8.80
C GLY A 19 10.14 4.78 8.22
N LYS A 20 10.06 3.91 7.20
CA LYS A 20 11.24 3.35 6.53
C LYS A 20 11.69 4.24 5.36
N PRO A 21 12.99 4.18 4.98
CA PRO A 21 13.48 4.91 3.82
C PRO A 21 12.76 4.49 2.53
N ALA A 22 12.05 5.42 1.90
CA ALA A 22 11.30 5.18 0.66
C ALA A 22 12.11 5.46 -0.62
N THR A 23 13.41 5.79 -0.50
CA THR A 23 14.32 6.14 -1.61
C THR A 23 14.49 5.04 -2.66
N LYS A 24 14.23 3.77 -2.31
CA LYS A 24 14.27 2.63 -3.23
C LYS A 24 13.00 1.78 -3.15
N ALA A 25 11.84 2.43 -3.17
CA ALA A 25 10.54 1.76 -3.10
C ALA A 25 10.37 0.63 -4.14
N TYR A 26 10.95 0.77 -5.32
CA TYR A 26 10.93 -0.26 -6.37
C TYR A 26 11.54 -1.60 -5.95
N ASN A 27 12.49 -1.60 -4.99
CA ASN A 27 13.11 -2.81 -4.45
C ASN A 27 12.24 -3.54 -3.42
N LEU A 28 11.14 -2.94 -2.98
CA LEU A 28 10.21 -3.63 -2.10
C LEU A 28 9.55 -4.79 -2.86
N LEU A 29 9.80 -6.00 -2.38
CA LEU A 29 9.24 -7.22 -2.94
C LEU A 29 7.73 -7.24 -2.72
N THR A 30 6.98 -7.64 -3.75
CA THR A 30 5.51 -7.69 -3.68
C THR A 30 4.99 -8.76 -2.73
N GLU A 31 5.78 -9.81 -2.50
CA GLU A 31 5.44 -10.88 -1.56
C GLU A 31 5.73 -10.52 -0.09
N THR A 32 6.36 -9.37 0.18
CA THR A 32 6.65 -8.95 1.55
C THR A 32 5.34 -8.68 2.29
N PRO A 33 5.11 -9.33 3.45
CA PRO A 33 3.93 -9.05 4.26
C PRO A 33 4.09 -7.74 5.04
N LEU A 34 2.99 -7.05 5.29
CA LEU A 34 2.98 -5.76 5.98
C LEU A 34 3.50 -5.86 7.42
N HIS A 35 3.22 -6.94 8.15
CA HIS A 35 3.77 -7.13 9.50
C HIS A 35 5.32 -7.11 9.52
N ALA A 36 5.97 -7.68 8.50
CA ALA A 36 7.43 -7.64 8.37
C ALA A 36 7.97 -6.22 8.11
N MET A 37 7.10 -5.29 7.73
CA MET A 37 7.40 -3.88 7.52
C MET A 37 7.13 -3.01 8.76
N GLY A 38 6.58 -3.59 9.83
CA GLY A 38 6.25 -2.87 11.07
C GLY A 38 4.75 -2.60 11.27
N TYR A 39 3.87 -3.19 10.46
CA TYR A 39 2.41 -3.08 10.64
C TYR A 39 1.85 -4.06 11.68
N ASP A 40 2.70 -4.77 12.44
CA ASP A 40 2.28 -5.89 13.30
C ASP A 40 1.45 -5.45 14.52
N ASP A 41 1.80 -4.30 15.10
CA ASP A 41 1.23 -3.81 16.37
C ASP A 41 0.34 -2.57 16.22
N ASP A 42 0.27 -1.97 15.03
CA ASP A 42 -0.39 -0.69 14.85
C ASP A 42 -1.49 -0.76 13.78
N GLY A 43 -2.72 -0.97 14.26
CA GLY A 43 -3.92 -0.88 13.44
C GLY A 43 -4.06 0.46 12.73
N GLU A 44 -3.55 1.56 13.31
CA GLU A 44 -3.56 2.87 12.67
C GLU A 44 -2.70 2.92 11.42
N LEU A 45 -1.57 2.21 11.35
CA LEU A 45 -0.75 2.16 10.14
C LEU A 45 -1.55 1.55 8.99
N CYS A 46 -2.31 0.48 9.26
CA CYS A 46 -3.22 -0.09 8.27
C CYS A 46 -4.28 0.93 7.85
N ARG A 47 -4.85 1.71 8.78
CA ARG A 47 -5.84 2.75 8.46
C ARG A 47 -5.25 3.90 7.62
N LYS A 48 -4.03 4.33 7.95
CA LYS A 48 -3.28 5.36 7.21
C LYS A 48 -3.01 4.87 5.79
N LEU A 49 -2.65 3.60 5.64
CA LEU A 49 -2.43 2.98 4.35
C LEU A 49 -3.74 2.90 3.55
N GLU A 50 -4.86 2.48 4.14
CA GLU A 50 -6.17 2.49 3.47
C GLU A 50 -6.52 3.86 2.90
N ASN A 51 -6.39 4.92 3.70
CA ASN A 51 -6.65 6.29 3.24
C ASN A 51 -5.72 6.70 2.10
N LYS A 52 -4.44 6.32 2.16
CA LYS A 52 -3.49 6.62 1.08
C LYS A 52 -3.80 5.87 -0.20
N LEU A 53 -4.11 4.58 -0.10
CA LEU A 53 -4.50 3.80 -1.26
C LEU A 53 -5.80 4.32 -1.88
N GLN A 54 -6.75 4.80 -1.08
CA GLN A 54 -7.98 5.44 -1.58
C GLN A 54 -7.66 6.71 -2.38
N MET A 55 -6.76 7.56 -1.87
CA MET A 55 -6.30 8.76 -2.60
C MET A 55 -5.64 8.39 -3.94
N VAL A 56 -4.79 7.35 -3.95
CA VAL A 56 -4.18 6.83 -5.18
C VAL A 56 -5.26 6.32 -6.13
N ALA A 57 -6.22 5.53 -5.66
CA ALA A 57 -7.31 5.00 -6.49
C ALA A 57 -8.12 6.11 -7.18
N GLU A 58 -8.36 7.22 -6.47
CA GLU A 58 -9.03 8.42 -6.98
C GLU A 58 -8.16 9.21 -7.97
N GLU A 59 -6.89 9.43 -7.64
CA GLU A 59 -5.91 10.15 -8.47
C GLU A 59 -5.76 9.49 -9.85
N TYR A 60 -5.64 8.16 -9.88
CA TYR A 60 -5.51 7.39 -11.12
C TYR A 60 -6.84 6.95 -11.73
N LYS A 61 -7.98 7.38 -11.16
CA LYS A 61 -9.33 7.04 -11.66
C LYS A 61 -9.53 5.55 -11.90
N THR A 62 -9.02 4.73 -10.99
CA THR A 62 -9.07 3.26 -11.07
C THR A 62 -10.49 2.70 -10.91
N GLY A 63 -11.42 3.50 -10.40
CA GLY A 63 -12.79 3.07 -10.08
C GLY A 63 -12.89 2.21 -8.82
N ARG A 64 -11.78 2.06 -8.08
CA ARG A 64 -11.72 1.26 -6.85
C ARG A 64 -12.10 2.09 -5.64
N SER A 65 -12.77 1.44 -4.70
CA SER A 65 -13.07 1.98 -3.38
C SER A 65 -12.51 1.07 -2.31
N ILE A 66 -11.68 1.63 -1.44
CA ILE A 66 -10.96 0.93 -0.39
C ILE A 66 -11.67 1.27 0.91
N SER A 67 -12.44 0.28 1.39
CA SER A 67 -13.20 0.43 2.62
C SER A 67 -12.28 0.44 3.83
N TYR A 68 -12.71 1.14 4.88
CA TYR A 68 -12.10 1.00 6.20
C TYR A 68 -12.18 -0.46 6.64
N GLY A 69 -11.04 -1.10 6.90
CA GLY A 69 -10.97 -2.52 7.26
C GLY A 69 -10.45 -3.42 6.14
N ALA A 70 -10.31 -2.89 4.93
CA ALA A 70 -9.86 -3.66 3.78
C ALA A 70 -8.42 -4.17 3.91
N ILE A 71 -7.56 -3.47 4.66
CA ILE A 71 -6.15 -3.85 4.81
C ILE A 71 -5.89 -4.38 6.21
N SER A 72 -5.27 -5.55 6.28
CA SER A 72 -4.77 -6.14 7.52
C SER A 72 -3.26 -6.33 7.48
N LYS A 73 -2.62 -6.47 8.65
CA LYS A 73 -1.18 -6.73 8.78
C LYS A 73 -0.68 -8.01 8.08
N ASN A 74 -1.59 -8.92 7.78
CA ASN A 74 -1.30 -10.16 7.05
C ASN A 74 -1.27 -9.96 5.54
N PHE A 75 -1.64 -8.77 5.04
CA PHE A 75 -1.58 -8.49 3.63
C PHE A 75 -0.14 -8.42 3.15
N THR A 76 0.07 -8.81 1.90
CA THR A 76 1.30 -8.54 1.18
C THR A 76 1.20 -7.22 0.42
N VAL A 77 2.36 -6.67 0.06
CA VAL A 77 2.46 -5.50 -0.82
C VAL A 77 1.69 -5.74 -2.13
N ARG A 78 1.71 -6.95 -2.67
CA ARG A 78 0.93 -7.36 -3.85
C ARG A 78 -0.56 -7.12 -3.64
N GLN A 79 -1.11 -7.60 -2.52
CA GLN A 79 -2.53 -7.48 -2.22
C GLN A 79 -2.96 -6.01 -2.06
N CYS A 80 -2.09 -5.17 -1.48
CA CYS A 80 -2.33 -3.72 -1.44
C CYS A 80 -2.37 -3.10 -2.84
N ILE A 81 -1.49 -3.55 -3.75
CA ILE A 81 -1.51 -3.08 -5.14
C ILE A 81 -2.79 -3.52 -5.85
N GLU A 82 -3.16 -4.79 -5.71
CA GLU A 82 -4.35 -5.37 -6.33
C GLU A 82 -5.64 -4.67 -5.88
N LEU A 83 -5.75 -4.22 -4.62
CA LEU A 83 -6.89 -3.42 -4.16
C LEU A 83 -7.13 -2.16 -5.00
N VAL A 84 -6.07 -1.55 -5.52
CA VAL A 84 -6.10 -0.30 -6.29
C VAL A 84 -6.24 -0.55 -7.80
N ILE A 85 -5.76 -1.68 -8.33
CA ILE A 85 -5.70 -1.89 -9.79
C ILE A 85 -6.57 -3.03 -10.34
N VAL A 86 -7.03 -3.97 -9.50
CA VAL A 86 -7.82 -5.16 -9.91
C VAL A 86 -9.16 -5.19 -9.23
#